data_AF-A0A9D2J678-F1
#
_entry.id   AF-A0A9D2J678-F1
#
_cell.length_a   1.000
_cell.length_b   1.000
_cell.length_c   1.000
_cell.angle_alpha   90.00
_cell.angle_beta   90.00
_cell.angle_gamma   90.00
#
_symmetry.space_group_name_H-M   'P 1'
#
loop_
_entity.id
_entity.type
_entity.pdbx_description
1 polymer ?
#
loop_
_entity_poly.entity_id
_entity_poly.type
_entity_poly.pdbx_seq_one_letter_code
_entity_poly.pdbx_strand_id
1 'polypeptide(L)'
;MGIKERLSGNEAVATAMRQINPDVMPAYPITPSTEIPQYFTSFVANGQVDTEFIPVESEHSAMSACIGSEAAGARTITATSSCGLALMWEVLNVAASDRLPICLALVNRALSGPININCDHSDAMGARNTGWIQIFAENNQEAYDNMIQAYRIAEHKDVMLPIMICQDGFITSHAVENIELLEDDVVKNFVGEYEPEHYLLKDGEAIAYGPYAVTNYVMEARRAQMQGLRNAKQVALDVAEEFAGISGRKYGLFEEYKLEDADYAMVLIGSAAGTAKDTVDQLREQGVKAGILKIRLFRPFPAEEIAEALSHVKYLAIMDRTEDFNTNCGPLGAEIKSALYNKNLHPAVINYCYGLGGRDVTVESLTSVFNDLMQIEKTGDTGETYRYLSVRE
;
A
#
# COMPACT_ATOMS: atom_id res chain seq x y z
N MET A 1 17.19 21.23 2.38
CA MET A 1 16.14 22.15 1.88
C MET A 1 15.58 21.42 0.68
N GLY A 2 14.32 20.97 0.71
CA GLY A 2 13.84 20.09 -0.36
C GLY A 2 13.58 20.84 -1.66
N ILE A 3 13.68 20.11 -2.77
CA ILE A 3 13.49 20.62 -4.13
C ILE A 3 11.97 20.60 -4.40
N LYS A 4 11.41 21.77 -4.71
CA LYS A 4 9.98 21.88 -5.02
C LYS A 4 9.75 21.59 -6.50
N GLU A 5 8.96 20.56 -6.79
CA GLU A 5 8.67 20.13 -8.15
C GLU A 5 7.17 19.90 -8.35
N ARG A 6 6.78 19.73 -9.63
CA ARG A 6 5.41 19.38 -10.04
C ARG A 6 5.43 18.08 -10.80
N LEU A 7 5.12 16.99 -10.11
CA LEU A 7 5.17 15.65 -10.67
C LEU A 7 3.84 14.94 -10.47
N SER A 8 3.48 14.09 -11.43
CA SER A 8 2.49 13.02 -11.22
C SER A 8 3.01 11.97 -10.23
N GLY A 9 2.12 11.13 -9.70
CA GLY A 9 2.52 10.02 -8.81
C GLY A 9 3.45 9.02 -9.51
N ASN A 10 3.26 8.76 -10.80
CA ASN A 10 4.15 7.91 -11.60
C ASN A 10 5.56 8.51 -11.73
N GLU A 11 5.66 9.81 -12.05
CA GLU A 11 6.95 10.52 -12.13
C GLU A 11 7.64 10.60 -10.77
N ALA A 12 6.88 10.84 -9.70
CA ALA A 12 7.39 10.90 -8.35
C ALA A 12 7.99 9.55 -7.92
N VAL A 13 7.27 8.45 -8.15
CA VAL A 13 7.78 7.09 -7.88
C VAL A 13 9.00 6.77 -8.75
N ALA A 14 8.98 7.05 -10.05
CA ALA A 14 10.14 6.83 -10.91
C ALA A 14 11.37 7.66 -10.45
N THR A 15 11.14 8.88 -9.95
CA THR A 15 12.20 9.74 -9.38
C THR A 15 12.77 9.14 -8.10
N ALA A 16 11.95 8.64 -7.19
CA ALA A 16 12.41 7.91 -6.01
C ALA A 16 13.24 6.68 -6.41
N MET A 17 12.78 5.90 -7.39
CA MET A 17 13.53 4.74 -7.89
C MET A 17 14.90 5.13 -8.45
N ARG A 18 14.99 6.24 -9.19
CA ARG A 18 16.28 6.78 -9.68
C ARG A 18 17.23 7.13 -8.53
N GLN A 19 16.70 7.70 -7.46
CA GLN A 19 17.48 8.07 -6.28
C GLN A 19 17.92 6.87 -5.45
N ILE A 20 17.07 5.83 -5.39
CA ILE A 20 17.38 4.52 -4.78
C ILE A 20 18.46 3.78 -5.58
N ASN A 21 18.43 3.90 -6.90
CA ASN A 21 19.36 3.24 -7.82
C ASN A 21 19.39 1.70 -7.66
N PRO A 22 18.28 0.99 -7.93
CA PRO A 22 18.23 -0.47 -7.85
C PRO A 22 19.13 -1.12 -8.90
N ASP A 23 19.60 -2.34 -8.64
CA ASP A 23 20.50 -3.07 -9.54
C ASP A 23 19.76 -3.62 -10.77
N VAL A 24 18.53 -4.11 -10.58
CA VAL A 24 17.75 -4.77 -11.65
C VAL A 24 16.32 -4.27 -11.67
N MET A 25 15.78 -4.03 -12.87
CA MET A 25 14.37 -3.72 -13.09
C MET A 25 13.79 -4.52 -14.26
N PRO A 26 13.17 -5.69 -14.00
CA PRO A 26 12.34 -6.35 -14.99
C PRO A 26 11.01 -5.61 -15.13
N ALA A 27 10.52 -5.39 -16.35
CA ALA A 27 9.30 -4.61 -16.54
C ALA A 27 8.45 -5.08 -17.72
N TYR A 28 7.13 -4.92 -17.54
CA TYR A 28 6.12 -5.15 -18.56
C TYR A 28 5.06 -4.03 -18.52
N PRO A 29 4.56 -3.54 -19.67
CA PRO A 29 3.64 -2.40 -19.69
C PRO A 29 2.20 -2.81 -19.34
N ILE A 30 1.61 -2.13 -18.35
CA ILE A 30 0.18 -2.19 -18.06
C ILE A 30 -0.33 -0.85 -17.50
N THR A 31 -1.37 -0.28 -18.09
CA THR A 31 -1.98 0.97 -17.59
C THR A 31 -2.57 0.74 -16.19
N PRO A 32 -2.40 1.65 -15.21
CA PRO A 32 -1.76 2.97 -15.31
C PRO A 32 -0.29 3.02 -14.87
N SER A 33 0.33 1.88 -14.55
CA SER A 33 1.75 1.83 -14.11
C SER A 33 2.77 1.98 -15.24
N THR A 34 2.38 1.84 -16.52
CA THR A 34 3.28 1.92 -17.69
C THR A 34 4.24 3.10 -17.68
N GLU A 35 3.82 4.26 -17.16
CA GLU A 35 4.68 5.45 -17.15
C GLU A 35 5.89 5.29 -16.22
N ILE A 36 5.80 4.50 -15.15
CA ILE A 36 6.92 4.27 -14.21
C ILE A 36 8.13 3.67 -14.93
N PRO A 37 8.04 2.48 -15.59
CA PRO A 37 9.16 1.96 -16.36
C PRO A 37 9.54 2.85 -17.55
N GLN A 38 8.61 3.63 -18.13
CA GLN A 38 8.94 4.54 -19.21
C GLN A 38 9.83 5.72 -18.76
N TYR A 39 9.51 6.36 -17.64
CA TYR A 39 10.37 7.38 -17.03
C TYR A 39 11.68 6.77 -16.55
N PHE A 40 11.62 5.61 -15.90
CA PHE A 40 12.82 4.96 -15.36
C PHE A 40 13.80 4.54 -16.45
N THR A 41 13.33 3.96 -17.55
CA THR A 41 14.19 3.63 -18.71
C THR A 41 14.87 4.86 -19.31
N SER A 42 14.25 6.04 -19.20
CA SER A 42 14.89 7.28 -19.62
C SER A 42 16.07 7.65 -18.70
N PHE A 43 15.98 7.38 -17.40
CA PHE A 43 17.10 7.56 -16.47
C PHE A 43 18.24 6.59 -16.76
N VAL A 44 17.93 5.33 -17.06
CA VAL A 44 18.91 4.30 -17.48
C VAL A 44 19.61 4.74 -18.77
N ALA A 45 18.85 5.12 -19.80
CA ALA A 45 19.41 5.53 -21.09
C ALA A 45 20.30 6.79 -21.01
N ASN A 46 20.05 7.65 -20.02
CA ASN A 46 20.82 8.85 -19.76
C ASN A 46 21.99 8.64 -18.78
N GLY A 47 22.24 7.41 -18.32
CA GLY A 47 23.33 7.09 -17.39
C GLY A 47 23.17 7.72 -16.00
N GLN A 48 21.93 7.98 -15.58
CA GLN A 48 21.62 8.53 -14.25
C GLN A 48 21.53 7.45 -13.17
N VAL A 49 21.40 6.19 -13.61
CA VAL A 49 21.39 4.95 -12.82
C VAL A 49 22.18 3.90 -13.58
N ASP A 50 22.67 2.88 -12.88
CA ASP A 50 23.40 1.73 -13.44
C ASP A 50 22.56 0.43 -13.42
N THR A 51 21.24 0.57 -13.37
CA THR A 51 20.28 -0.53 -13.37
C THR A 51 20.26 -1.35 -14.66
N GLU A 52 20.28 -2.68 -14.54
CA GLU A 52 19.94 -3.60 -15.63
C GLU A 52 18.43 -3.67 -15.83
N PHE A 53 17.95 -3.02 -16.90
CA PHE A 53 16.55 -3.02 -17.28
C PHE A 53 16.22 -4.22 -18.18
N ILE A 54 15.25 -5.05 -17.77
CA ILE A 54 14.89 -6.29 -18.49
C ILE A 54 13.47 -6.16 -19.07
N PRO A 55 13.32 -5.94 -20.40
CA PRO A 55 12.02 -5.97 -21.04
C PRO A 55 11.55 -7.43 -21.18
N VAL A 56 10.65 -7.84 -20.30
CA VAL A 56 10.12 -9.21 -20.27
C VAL A 56 8.87 -9.35 -21.16
N GLU A 57 8.40 -10.58 -21.35
CA GLU A 57 7.23 -10.91 -22.18
C GLU A 57 5.89 -10.93 -21.44
N SER A 58 5.90 -10.89 -20.11
CA SER A 58 4.69 -10.83 -19.27
C SER A 58 5.00 -10.39 -17.83
N GLU A 59 3.97 -10.04 -17.05
CA GLU A 59 4.13 -9.74 -15.62
C GLU A 59 4.57 -10.95 -14.79
N HIS A 60 4.18 -12.18 -15.17
CA HIS A 60 4.70 -13.39 -14.51
C HIS A 60 6.21 -13.48 -14.67
N SER A 61 6.71 -13.23 -15.88
CA SER A 61 8.13 -13.18 -16.21
C SER A 61 8.85 -12.04 -15.50
N ALA A 62 8.19 -10.88 -15.33
CA ALA A 62 8.76 -9.75 -14.58
C ALA A 62 9.04 -10.13 -13.13
N MET A 63 8.05 -10.68 -12.42
CA MET A 63 8.24 -11.09 -11.02
C MET A 63 9.18 -12.30 -10.90
N SER A 64 9.17 -13.23 -11.86
CA SER A 64 10.12 -14.35 -11.90
C SER A 64 11.57 -13.87 -12.07
N ALA A 65 11.81 -12.88 -12.93
CA ALA A 65 13.12 -12.24 -13.06
C ALA A 65 13.50 -11.45 -11.78
N CYS A 66 12.52 -10.86 -11.09
CA CYS A 66 12.76 -10.22 -9.79
C CYS A 66 13.25 -11.22 -8.74
N ILE A 67 12.58 -12.38 -8.64
CA ILE A 67 12.98 -13.46 -7.75
C ILE A 67 14.40 -13.95 -8.06
N GLY A 68 14.71 -14.18 -9.33
CA GLY A 68 16.03 -14.65 -9.75
C GLY A 68 17.16 -13.67 -9.44
N SER A 69 16.94 -12.38 -9.70
CA SER A 69 17.94 -11.33 -9.44
C SER A 69 18.11 -11.04 -7.94
N GLU A 70 17.01 -10.96 -7.19
CA GLU A 70 17.05 -10.73 -5.74
C GLU A 70 17.74 -11.90 -5.02
N ALA A 71 17.39 -13.14 -5.38
CA ALA A 71 18.06 -14.33 -4.85
C ALA A 71 19.55 -14.41 -5.25
N ALA A 72 19.94 -13.78 -6.36
CA ALA A 72 21.32 -13.67 -6.80
C ALA A 72 22.12 -12.57 -6.09
N GLY A 73 21.47 -11.75 -5.24
CA GLY A 73 22.10 -10.72 -4.41
C GLY A 73 21.98 -9.30 -4.95
N ALA A 74 21.11 -9.05 -5.93
CA ALA A 74 20.84 -7.71 -6.46
C ALA A 74 19.59 -7.11 -5.80
N ARG A 75 19.60 -5.80 -5.54
CA ARG A 75 18.42 -5.03 -5.12
C ARG A 75 17.49 -4.87 -6.31
N THR A 76 16.30 -5.48 -6.25
CA THR A 76 15.40 -5.54 -7.41
C THR A 76 14.06 -4.88 -7.19
N ILE A 77 13.59 -4.16 -8.21
CA ILE A 77 12.27 -3.52 -8.25
C ILE A 77 11.51 -3.83 -9.54
N THR A 78 10.18 -3.82 -9.48
CA THR A 78 9.33 -3.78 -10.68
C THR A 78 8.09 -2.92 -10.45
N ALA A 79 7.27 -2.74 -11.49
CA ALA A 79 6.02 -1.98 -11.45
C ALA A 79 4.90 -2.74 -12.19
N THR A 80 3.67 -2.69 -11.65
CA THR A 80 2.51 -3.33 -12.30
C THR A 80 1.18 -2.73 -11.81
N SER A 81 0.08 -3.27 -12.34
CA SER A 81 -1.31 -2.92 -12.00
C SER A 81 -2.25 -4.10 -12.26
N SER A 82 -3.39 -4.19 -11.57
CA SER A 82 -4.56 -4.99 -11.99
C SER A 82 -4.23 -6.44 -12.39
N CYS A 83 -4.63 -6.85 -13.59
CA CYS A 83 -4.44 -8.19 -14.13
C CYS A 83 -2.95 -8.57 -14.25
N GLY A 84 -2.05 -7.59 -14.34
CA GLY A 84 -0.62 -7.83 -14.28
C GLY A 84 -0.19 -8.37 -12.92
N LEU A 85 -0.68 -7.76 -11.82
CA LEU A 85 -0.49 -8.31 -10.48
C LEU A 85 -1.13 -9.69 -10.33
N ALA A 86 -2.35 -9.87 -10.87
CA ALA A 86 -3.01 -11.19 -10.84
C ALA A 86 -2.23 -12.25 -11.63
N LEU A 87 -1.50 -11.86 -12.68
CA LEU A 87 -0.62 -12.75 -13.42
C LEU A 87 0.67 -13.07 -12.65
N MET A 88 1.13 -12.18 -11.76
CA MET A 88 2.24 -12.44 -10.81
C MET A 88 1.86 -13.35 -9.63
N TRP A 89 0.58 -13.63 -9.38
CA TRP A 89 0.10 -14.14 -8.09
C TRP A 89 0.76 -15.41 -7.58
N GLU A 90 1.01 -16.34 -8.49
CA GLU A 90 1.69 -17.60 -8.22
C GLU A 90 3.05 -17.32 -7.56
N VAL A 91 3.83 -16.43 -8.19
CA VAL A 91 5.22 -16.16 -7.82
C VAL A 91 5.36 -15.12 -6.70
N LEU A 92 4.32 -14.33 -6.38
CA LEU A 92 4.30 -13.49 -5.17
C LEU A 92 4.52 -14.34 -3.90
N ASN A 93 3.91 -15.52 -3.84
CA ASN A 93 4.06 -16.42 -2.69
C ASN A 93 5.49 -16.97 -2.59
N VAL A 94 6.15 -17.20 -3.72
CA VAL A 94 7.54 -17.67 -3.80
C VAL A 94 8.47 -16.59 -3.26
N ALA A 95 8.38 -15.36 -3.76
CA ALA A 95 9.17 -14.23 -3.28
C ALA A 95 9.12 -14.06 -1.76
N ALA A 96 7.90 -14.13 -1.19
CA ALA A 96 7.71 -13.95 0.25
C ALA A 96 8.19 -15.15 1.08
N SER A 97 7.99 -16.39 0.60
CA SER A 97 8.49 -17.58 1.31
C SER A 97 9.99 -17.72 1.25
N ASP A 98 10.62 -17.26 0.17
CA ASP A 98 12.06 -17.24 -0.04
C ASP A 98 12.74 -16.04 0.63
N ARG A 99 11.99 -15.19 1.34
CA ARG A 99 12.52 -14.07 2.15
C ARG A 99 13.27 -13.04 1.31
N LEU A 100 12.81 -12.81 0.09
CA LEU A 100 13.43 -11.91 -0.89
C LEU A 100 12.83 -10.50 -0.77
N PRO A 101 13.62 -9.46 -0.42
CA PRO A 101 13.13 -8.10 -0.18
C PRO A 101 12.86 -7.29 -1.48
N ILE A 102 12.14 -7.90 -2.42
CA ILE A 102 11.75 -7.29 -3.70
C ILE A 102 10.79 -6.12 -3.43
N CYS A 103 11.02 -4.98 -4.09
CA CYS A 103 10.08 -3.86 -4.10
C CYS A 103 9.15 -3.93 -5.32
N LEU A 104 7.85 -3.67 -5.11
CA LEU A 104 6.85 -3.57 -6.17
C LEU A 104 6.15 -2.22 -6.10
N ALA A 105 6.33 -1.38 -7.12
CA ALA A 105 5.52 -0.20 -7.34
C ALA A 105 4.15 -0.61 -7.92
N LEU A 106 3.13 -0.68 -7.08
CA LEU A 106 1.79 -1.12 -7.47
C LEU A 106 0.87 0.08 -7.69
N VAL A 107 0.49 0.32 -8.94
CA VAL A 107 -0.52 1.32 -9.25
C VAL A 107 -1.87 0.62 -9.32
N ASN A 108 -2.70 0.84 -8.30
CA ASN A 108 -3.96 0.12 -8.12
C ASN A 108 -4.96 0.39 -9.24
N ARG A 109 -5.50 -0.69 -9.79
CA ARG A 109 -6.48 -0.67 -10.87
C ARG A 109 -7.43 -1.86 -10.74
N ALA A 110 -8.69 -1.60 -11.12
CA ALA A 110 -9.73 -2.61 -11.21
C ALA A 110 -9.31 -3.88 -11.95
N LEU A 111 -9.48 -5.04 -11.31
CA LEU A 111 -9.40 -6.34 -11.97
C LEU A 111 -10.47 -6.48 -13.04
N SER A 112 -10.17 -7.22 -14.10
CA SER A 112 -11.06 -7.33 -15.25
C SER A 112 -12.30 -8.17 -14.94
N GLY A 113 -13.47 -7.59 -15.18
CA GLY A 113 -14.76 -8.26 -15.16
C GLY A 113 -15.88 -7.32 -14.70
N PRO A 114 -16.12 -6.16 -15.37
CA PRO A 114 -15.66 -5.76 -16.72
C PRO A 114 -14.25 -5.14 -16.77
N ILE A 115 -13.65 -5.04 -17.96
CA ILE A 115 -12.37 -4.33 -18.10
C ILE A 115 -12.52 -2.85 -17.73
N ASN A 116 -11.67 -2.38 -16.83
CA ASN A 116 -11.59 -0.98 -16.47
C ASN A 116 -10.12 -0.62 -16.18
N ILE A 117 -9.68 0.55 -16.64
CA ILE A 117 -8.30 1.01 -16.45
C ILE A 117 -8.13 1.82 -15.17
N ASN A 118 -9.23 2.31 -14.59
CA ASN A 118 -9.20 3.21 -13.44
C ASN A 118 -9.07 2.45 -12.12
N CYS A 119 -8.85 3.23 -11.05
CA CYS A 119 -8.59 2.73 -9.71
C CYS A 119 -9.77 1.98 -9.09
N ASP A 120 -9.48 0.80 -8.59
CA ASP A 120 -10.02 0.27 -7.34
C ASP A 120 -8.90 -0.57 -6.69
N HIS A 121 -9.11 -1.11 -5.50
CA HIS A 121 -8.08 -1.85 -4.75
C HIS A 121 -8.18 -3.38 -4.92
N SER A 122 -8.97 -3.89 -5.88
CA SER A 122 -9.18 -5.33 -6.06
C SER A 122 -7.90 -6.12 -6.32
N ASP A 123 -6.91 -5.50 -6.95
CA ASP A 123 -5.59 -6.11 -7.18
C ASP A 123 -4.80 -6.29 -5.87
N ALA A 124 -4.44 -5.21 -5.19
CA ALA A 124 -3.70 -5.27 -3.92
C ALA A 124 -4.45 -6.06 -2.86
N MET A 125 -5.77 -5.88 -2.77
CA MET A 125 -6.59 -6.58 -1.79
C MET A 125 -6.71 -8.06 -2.10
N GLY A 126 -6.70 -8.50 -3.35
CA GLY A 126 -6.56 -9.92 -3.61
C GLY A 126 -5.18 -10.43 -3.10
N ALA A 127 -4.11 -9.64 -3.27
CA ALA A 127 -2.74 -10.07 -2.96
C ALA A 127 -2.43 -10.05 -1.45
N ARG A 128 -3.38 -9.62 -0.62
CA ARG A 128 -3.23 -9.38 0.83
C ARG A 128 -2.74 -10.57 1.65
N ASN A 129 -2.86 -11.79 1.12
CA ASN A 129 -2.51 -13.05 1.80
C ASN A 129 -1.18 -13.65 1.34
N THR A 130 -0.43 -12.97 0.48
CA THR A 130 0.83 -13.46 -0.10
C THR A 130 2.02 -13.37 0.86
N GLY A 131 1.87 -12.65 1.99
CA GLY A 131 2.94 -12.40 2.94
C GLY A 131 3.83 -11.21 2.59
N TRP A 132 3.42 -10.39 1.64
CA TRP A 132 4.03 -9.11 1.30
C TRP A 132 3.62 -8.01 2.29
N ILE A 133 4.53 -7.07 2.51
CA ILE A 133 4.21 -5.80 3.17
C ILE A 133 3.43 -4.94 2.17
N GLN A 134 2.40 -4.24 2.62
CA GLN A 134 1.58 -3.37 1.76
C GLN A 134 1.42 -2.00 2.40
N ILE A 135 1.98 -0.98 1.75
CA ILE A 135 1.89 0.42 2.14
C ILE A 135 1.14 1.20 1.06
N PHE A 136 0.10 1.94 1.43
CA PHE A 136 -0.72 2.74 0.54
C PHE A 136 -0.44 4.23 0.71
N ALA A 137 -0.34 4.94 -0.41
CA ALA A 137 -0.20 6.39 -0.46
C ALA A 137 -1.56 7.09 -0.69
N GLU A 138 -1.78 8.21 -0.02
CA GLU A 138 -2.89 9.12 -0.30
C GLU A 138 -2.66 9.96 -1.56
N ASN A 139 -1.44 10.49 -1.72
CA ASN A 139 -1.08 11.48 -2.72
C ASN A 139 0.33 11.22 -3.28
N ASN A 140 0.80 12.08 -4.21
CA ASN A 140 2.06 11.86 -4.91
C ASN A 140 3.26 12.01 -3.97
N GLN A 141 3.19 12.93 -3.01
CA GLN A 141 4.20 13.10 -1.96
C GLN A 141 4.36 11.82 -1.15
N GLU A 142 3.25 11.22 -0.68
CA GLU A 142 3.30 9.95 0.04
C GLU A 142 3.79 8.80 -0.84
N ALA A 143 3.44 8.77 -2.13
CA ALA A 143 3.93 7.74 -3.05
C ALA A 143 5.47 7.81 -3.20
N TYR A 144 6.02 9.02 -3.32
CA TYR A 144 7.47 9.26 -3.34
C TYR A 144 8.14 8.85 -2.02
N ASP A 145 7.61 9.30 -0.89
CA ASP A 145 8.21 9.09 0.43
C ASP A 145 8.11 7.62 0.87
N ASN A 146 7.01 6.94 0.56
CA ASN A 146 6.85 5.52 0.83
C ASN A 146 7.81 4.68 -0.03
N MET A 147 8.08 5.09 -1.28
CA MET A 147 9.04 4.40 -2.14
C MET A 147 10.46 4.49 -1.57
N ILE A 148 10.89 5.66 -1.07
CA ILE A 148 12.21 5.82 -0.44
C ILE A 148 12.36 4.96 0.82
N GLN A 149 11.30 4.84 1.61
CA GLN A 149 11.30 4.01 2.83
C GLN A 149 11.29 2.49 2.52
N ALA A 150 10.94 2.08 1.29
CA ALA A 150 10.60 0.70 0.98
C ALA A 150 11.71 -0.30 1.31
N TYR A 151 12.94 -0.06 0.81
CA TYR A 151 14.06 -0.97 1.02
C TYR A 151 14.57 -0.96 2.46
N ARG A 152 14.52 0.19 3.15
CA ARG A 152 14.84 0.27 4.58
C ARG A 152 13.96 -0.62 5.44
N ILE A 153 12.71 -0.82 5.03
CA ILE A 153 11.78 -1.73 5.70
C ILE A 153 11.99 -3.18 5.23
N ALA A 154 12.00 -3.40 3.92
CA ALA A 154 12.04 -4.74 3.31
C ALA A 154 13.34 -5.50 3.61
N GLU A 155 14.49 -4.82 3.48
CA GLU A 155 15.84 -5.38 3.66
C GLU A 155 16.29 -5.39 5.12
N HIS A 156 15.48 -4.87 6.04
CA HIS A 156 15.82 -4.95 7.45
C HIS A 156 15.97 -6.42 7.85
N LYS A 157 17.06 -6.77 8.53
CA LYS A 157 17.42 -8.16 8.89
C LYS A 157 16.32 -8.92 9.64
N ASP A 158 15.53 -8.21 10.45
CA ASP A 158 14.42 -8.79 11.20
C ASP A 158 13.13 -8.93 10.37
N VAL A 159 13.10 -8.38 9.15
CA VAL A 159 11.96 -8.33 8.23
C VAL A 159 12.19 -9.25 7.04
N MET A 160 13.19 -8.98 6.19
CA MET A 160 13.54 -9.75 4.98
C MET A 160 12.31 -10.27 4.22
N LEU A 161 11.47 -9.34 3.77
CA LEU A 161 10.22 -9.63 3.07
C LEU A 161 10.00 -8.65 1.93
N PRO A 162 9.33 -9.09 0.85
CA PRO A 162 8.99 -8.22 -0.25
C PRO A 162 7.91 -7.21 0.16
N ILE A 163 7.91 -6.06 -0.52
CA ILE A 163 7.08 -4.90 -0.19
C ILE A 163 6.38 -4.34 -1.42
N MET A 164 5.08 -4.02 -1.27
CA MET A 164 4.28 -3.30 -2.25
C MET A 164 4.09 -1.86 -1.79
N ILE A 165 4.49 -0.92 -2.64
CA ILE A 165 4.19 0.50 -2.49
C ILE A 165 3.02 0.81 -3.42
N CYS A 166 1.85 0.94 -2.84
CA CYS A 166 0.57 1.08 -3.50
C CYS A 166 0.20 2.56 -3.68
N GLN A 167 -0.33 2.92 -4.84
CA GLN A 167 -0.95 4.22 -5.11
C GLN A 167 -2.19 4.09 -6.00
N ASP A 168 -3.14 5.01 -5.88
CA ASP A 168 -4.40 4.94 -6.63
C ASP A 168 -4.21 5.34 -8.10
N GLY A 169 -4.62 4.46 -9.01
CA GLY A 169 -4.52 4.69 -10.45
C GLY A 169 -5.28 5.92 -10.91
N PHE A 170 -4.68 6.69 -11.82
CA PHE A 170 -5.16 7.97 -12.35
C PHE A 170 -5.19 9.11 -11.31
N ILE A 171 -5.87 8.93 -10.17
CA ILE A 171 -6.03 9.99 -9.17
C ILE A 171 -4.69 10.39 -8.56
N THR A 172 -3.86 9.42 -8.15
CA THR A 172 -2.50 9.69 -7.67
C THR A 172 -1.52 9.53 -8.83
N SER A 173 -1.64 8.46 -9.60
CA SER A 173 -0.59 8.10 -10.55
C SER A 173 -0.42 9.08 -11.73
N HIS A 174 -1.48 9.80 -12.15
CA HIS A 174 -1.43 10.74 -13.29
C HIS A 174 -1.68 12.21 -12.89
N ALA A 175 -2.43 12.48 -11.81
CA ALA A 175 -2.67 13.86 -11.40
C ALA A 175 -1.36 14.49 -10.94
N VAL A 176 -1.10 15.72 -11.37
CA VAL A 176 0.11 16.46 -11.00
C VAL A 176 -0.16 17.29 -9.75
N GLU A 177 0.73 17.20 -8.77
CA GLU A 177 0.69 18.05 -7.58
C GLU A 177 2.07 18.66 -7.28
N ASN A 178 2.10 19.67 -6.41
CA ASN A 178 3.38 20.20 -5.94
C ASN A 178 3.93 19.27 -4.85
N ILE A 179 5.14 18.76 -5.03
CA ILE A 179 5.82 17.90 -4.07
C ILE A 179 7.19 18.47 -3.68
N GLU A 180 7.73 17.98 -2.57
CA GLU A 180 9.06 18.26 -2.07
C GLU A 180 9.94 17.00 -2.16
N LEU A 181 10.88 17.04 -3.11
CA LEU A 181 11.89 15.99 -3.28
C LEU A 181 13.04 16.19 -2.30
N LEU A 182 13.69 15.09 -1.93
CA LEU A 182 14.98 15.08 -1.26
C LEU A 182 16.11 15.15 -2.29
N GLU A 183 17.27 15.64 -1.85
CA GLU A 183 18.50 15.58 -2.64
C GLU A 183 18.97 14.12 -2.81
N ASP A 184 19.60 13.81 -3.94
CA ASP A 184 20.01 12.44 -4.29
C ASP A 184 20.91 11.80 -3.22
N ASP A 185 21.92 12.54 -2.74
CA ASP A 185 22.84 12.04 -1.73
C ASP A 185 22.14 11.79 -0.39
N VAL A 186 21.08 12.54 -0.08
CA VAL A 186 20.29 12.32 1.15
C VAL A 186 19.54 10.99 1.04
N VAL A 187 18.93 10.70 -0.11
CA VAL A 187 18.24 9.44 -0.35
C VAL A 187 19.21 8.27 -0.37
N LYS A 188 20.32 8.37 -1.10
CA LYS A 188 21.35 7.32 -1.17
C LYS A 188 21.91 6.97 0.20
N ASN A 189 22.24 7.97 1.02
CA ASN A 189 22.74 7.75 2.38
C ASN A 189 21.68 7.16 3.31
N PHE A 190 20.40 7.52 3.12
CA PHE A 190 19.31 6.96 3.91
C PHE A 190 19.05 5.50 3.56
N VAL A 191 18.90 5.19 2.27
CA VAL A 191 18.62 3.82 1.79
C VAL A 191 19.81 2.90 2.05
N GLY A 192 21.03 3.36 1.74
CA GLY A 192 22.26 2.59 1.89
C GLY A 192 22.46 1.53 0.80
N GLU A 193 23.59 0.82 0.90
CA GLU A 193 23.94 -0.29 0.00
C GLU A 193 23.25 -1.58 0.42
N TYR A 194 22.89 -2.42 -0.55
CA TYR A 194 22.34 -3.74 -0.27
C TYR A 194 23.47 -4.76 -0.12
N GLU A 195 23.64 -5.26 1.10
CA GLU A 195 24.66 -6.26 1.43
C GLU A 195 23.99 -7.51 2.03
N PRO A 196 23.31 -8.34 1.22
CA PRO A 196 22.63 -9.53 1.72
C PRO A 196 23.64 -10.52 2.33
N GLU A 197 23.33 -11.03 3.53
CA GLU A 197 24.19 -12.01 4.20
C GLU A 197 24.30 -13.32 3.41
N HIS A 198 23.20 -13.74 2.76
CA HIS A 198 23.10 -14.99 2.00
C HIS A 198 22.49 -14.72 0.63
N TYR A 199 23.09 -15.24 -0.45
CA TYR A 199 22.59 -15.14 -1.82
C TYR A 199 23.26 -16.19 -2.74
N LEU A 200 22.62 -16.50 -3.87
CA LEU A 200 23.00 -17.61 -4.75
C LEU A 200 24.39 -17.47 -5.41
N LEU A 201 24.81 -16.24 -5.72
CA LEU A 201 26.07 -15.98 -6.43
C LEU A 201 27.20 -15.56 -5.49
N LYS A 202 27.05 -15.78 -4.18
CA LYS A 202 28.07 -15.44 -3.18
C LYS A 202 29.26 -16.40 -3.28
N ASP A 203 30.45 -15.86 -3.45
CA ASP A 203 31.67 -16.68 -3.52
C ASP A 203 31.88 -17.47 -2.22
N GLY A 204 32.21 -18.75 -2.36
CA GLY A 204 32.44 -19.66 -1.23
C GLY A 204 31.20 -20.12 -0.46
N GLU A 205 29.98 -19.74 -0.88
CA GLU A 205 28.73 -20.17 -0.24
C GLU A 205 27.87 -21.01 -1.19
N ALA A 206 27.37 -22.16 -0.71
CA ALA A 206 26.44 -23.01 -1.44
C ALA A 206 25.08 -23.00 -0.75
N ILE A 207 24.12 -22.29 -1.34
CA ILE A 207 22.75 -22.15 -0.83
C ILE A 207 21.73 -22.56 -1.91
N ALA A 208 20.55 -23.00 -1.48
CA ALA A 208 19.40 -23.24 -2.34
C ALA A 208 18.20 -22.44 -1.84
N TYR A 209 17.58 -21.68 -2.75
CA TYR A 209 16.29 -21.02 -2.53
C TYR A 209 15.15 -21.92 -3.04
N GLY A 210 13.99 -21.88 -2.38
CA GLY A 210 12.83 -22.70 -2.73
C GLY A 210 13.03 -24.23 -2.81
N PRO A 211 13.87 -24.89 -1.98
CA PRO A 211 13.99 -26.35 -2.04
C PRO A 211 12.67 -27.03 -1.65
N TYR A 212 12.48 -28.27 -2.09
CA TYR A 212 11.33 -29.08 -1.69
C TYR A 212 11.29 -29.25 -0.16
N ALA A 213 10.26 -28.69 0.48
CA ALA A 213 10.02 -28.84 1.91
C ALA A 213 9.10 -30.03 2.20
N VAL A 214 9.57 -30.97 3.03
CA VAL A 214 8.73 -32.05 3.56
C VAL A 214 7.75 -31.51 4.61
N THR A 215 6.66 -32.25 4.86
CA THR A 215 5.57 -31.87 5.78
C THR A 215 6.03 -31.39 7.16
N ASN A 216 7.15 -31.90 7.66
CA ASN A 216 7.68 -31.58 8.99
C ASN A 216 8.32 -30.19 9.11
N TYR A 217 8.50 -29.43 8.02
CA TYR A 217 9.17 -28.12 8.04
C TYR A 217 8.35 -26.96 7.48
N VAL A 218 7.26 -27.24 6.75
CA VAL A 218 6.46 -26.19 6.12
C VAL A 218 5.84 -25.26 7.17
N MET A 219 5.41 -25.81 8.31
CA MET A 219 4.80 -25.03 9.39
C MET A 219 5.80 -24.04 10.01
N GLU A 220 7.02 -24.50 10.26
CA GLU A 220 8.12 -23.73 10.82
C GLU A 220 8.56 -22.62 9.87
N ALA A 221 8.70 -22.92 8.57
CA ALA A 221 9.02 -21.93 7.55
C ALA A 221 7.94 -20.84 7.45
N ARG A 222 6.66 -21.22 7.44
CA ARG A 222 5.54 -20.25 7.45
C ARG A 222 5.50 -19.43 8.74
N ARG A 223 5.82 -20.04 9.90
CA ARG A 223 5.88 -19.31 11.18
C ARG A 223 7.03 -18.30 11.20
N ALA A 224 8.18 -18.63 10.61
CA ALA A 224 9.31 -17.73 10.46
C ALA A 224 8.98 -16.56 9.51
N GLN A 225 8.36 -16.84 8.36
CA GLN A 225 7.85 -15.81 7.44
C GLN A 225 6.89 -14.84 8.15
N MET A 226 5.93 -15.39 8.91
CA MET A 226 4.99 -14.59 9.70
C MET A 226 5.69 -13.77 10.80
N GLN A 227 6.79 -14.26 11.36
CA GLN A 227 7.56 -13.49 12.33
C GLN A 227 8.21 -12.26 11.70
N GLY A 228 8.79 -12.39 10.50
CA GLY A 228 9.30 -11.25 9.75
C GLY A 228 8.20 -10.22 9.44
N LEU A 229 7.01 -10.69 9.07
CA LEU A 229 5.88 -9.80 8.78
C LEU A 229 5.40 -9.06 10.05
N ARG A 230 5.43 -9.71 11.22
CA ARG A 230 5.12 -9.04 12.50
C ARG A 230 6.16 -7.97 12.86
N ASN A 231 7.44 -8.26 12.64
CA ASN A 231 8.53 -7.33 12.91
C ASN A 231 8.44 -6.08 12.01
N ALA A 232 7.96 -6.25 10.78
CA ALA A 232 7.82 -5.15 9.80
C ALA A 232 7.00 -3.96 10.32
N LYS A 233 6.04 -4.19 11.23
CA LYS A 233 5.24 -3.11 11.82
C LYS A 233 6.10 -2.12 12.62
N GLN A 234 6.96 -2.64 13.50
CA GLN A 234 7.85 -1.79 14.30
C GLN A 234 8.94 -1.17 13.44
N VAL A 235 9.53 -1.95 12.53
CA VAL A 235 10.55 -1.44 11.59
C VAL A 235 9.99 -0.31 10.73
N ALA A 236 8.74 -0.40 10.26
CA ALA A 236 8.11 0.68 9.51
C ALA A 236 7.97 1.98 10.32
N LEU A 237 7.76 1.89 11.64
CA LEU A 237 7.72 3.06 12.53
C LEU A 237 9.12 3.64 12.75
N ASP A 238 10.11 2.79 13.01
CA ASP A 238 11.49 3.21 13.23
C ASP A 238 12.06 3.90 11.98
N VAL A 239 11.85 3.31 10.80
CA VAL A 239 12.23 3.89 9.50
C VAL A 239 11.49 5.19 9.23
N ALA A 240 10.22 5.30 9.61
CA ALA A 240 9.46 6.55 9.44
C ALA A 240 9.99 7.69 10.33
N GLU A 241 10.48 7.38 11.54
CA GLU A 241 11.12 8.37 12.42
C GLU A 241 12.48 8.81 11.86
N GLU A 242 13.30 7.89 11.35
CA GLU A 242 14.54 8.22 10.65
C GLU A 242 14.27 9.09 9.40
N PHE A 243 13.24 8.72 8.64
CA PHE A 243 12.80 9.48 7.47
C PHE A 243 12.35 10.89 7.86
N ALA A 244 11.65 11.06 8.98
CA ALA A 244 11.29 12.38 9.49
C ALA A 244 12.51 13.24 9.83
N GLY A 245 13.61 12.62 10.28
CA GLY A 245 14.88 13.31 10.54
C GLY A 245 15.51 13.93 9.30
N ILE A 246 15.37 13.31 8.12
CA ILE A 246 15.94 13.80 6.86
C ILE A 246 14.98 14.65 6.02
N SER A 247 13.66 14.42 6.16
CA SER A 247 12.63 15.03 5.32
C SER A 247 11.79 16.08 6.03
N GLY A 248 11.72 16.04 7.37
CA GLY A 248 10.76 16.79 8.17
C GLY A 248 9.32 16.27 8.13
N ARG A 249 9.04 15.20 7.36
CA ARG A 249 7.70 14.63 7.17
C ARG A 249 7.54 13.37 8.01
N LYS A 250 6.45 13.29 8.76
CA LYS A 250 6.18 12.19 9.70
C LYS A 250 5.17 11.21 9.12
N TYR A 251 5.44 9.93 9.33
CA TYR A 251 4.56 8.85 8.91
C TYR A 251 4.32 7.86 10.05
N GLY A 252 3.11 7.31 10.10
CA GLY A 252 2.73 6.24 11.04
C GLY A 252 2.22 5.00 10.32
N LEU A 253 1.52 4.14 11.07
CA LEU A 253 0.80 2.98 10.54
C LEU A 253 -0.50 3.40 9.84
N PHE A 254 -1.10 4.49 10.33
CA PHE A 254 -2.26 5.17 9.79
C PHE A 254 -2.18 6.65 10.19
N GLU A 255 -3.03 7.48 9.60
CA GLU A 255 -3.20 8.90 9.93
C GLU A 255 -4.56 9.10 10.58
N GLU A 256 -4.59 9.77 11.73
CA GLU A 256 -5.81 10.26 12.36
C GLU A 256 -6.03 11.71 11.93
N TYR A 257 -7.26 12.03 11.48
CA TYR A 257 -7.63 13.40 11.12
C TYR A 257 -8.91 13.80 11.85
N LYS A 258 -8.78 14.72 12.82
CA LYS A 258 -9.86 15.17 13.71
C LYS A 258 -10.60 13.99 14.34
N LEU A 259 -9.87 12.99 14.80
CA LEU A 259 -10.43 11.76 15.34
C LEU A 259 -10.62 11.81 16.87
N GLU A 260 -9.81 12.60 17.57
CA GLU A 260 -9.60 12.55 19.02
C GLU A 260 -10.89 12.76 19.85
N ASP A 261 -11.83 13.56 19.33
CA ASP A 261 -13.12 13.85 19.96
C ASP A 261 -14.32 13.40 19.10
N ALA A 262 -14.07 12.60 18.05
CA ALA A 262 -15.07 12.21 17.07
C ALA A 262 -16.09 11.21 17.65
N ASP A 263 -17.39 11.50 17.50
CA ASP A 263 -18.46 10.54 17.72
C ASP A 263 -18.69 9.65 16.48
N TYR A 264 -18.39 10.21 15.30
CA TYR A 264 -18.55 9.63 13.98
C TYR A 264 -17.20 9.51 13.29
N ALA A 265 -16.81 8.31 12.85
CA ALA A 265 -15.56 8.13 12.12
C ALA A 265 -15.74 7.42 10.78
N MET A 266 -14.84 7.72 9.85
CA MET A 266 -14.68 7.02 8.58
C MET A 266 -13.28 6.41 8.50
N VAL A 267 -13.18 5.12 8.22
CA VAL A 267 -11.90 4.44 7.97
C VAL A 267 -11.78 4.12 6.48
N LEU A 268 -10.66 4.50 5.87
CA LEU A 268 -10.43 4.31 4.44
C LEU A 268 -8.95 4.22 4.08
N ILE A 269 -8.66 3.93 2.80
CA ILE A 269 -7.33 3.78 2.22
C ILE A 269 -7.21 4.64 0.96
N GLY A 270 -6.02 5.18 0.71
CA GLY A 270 -5.67 5.78 -0.58
C GLY A 270 -6.27 7.18 -0.79
N SER A 271 -6.47 7.53 -2.05
CA SER A 271 -6.66 8.92 -2.48
C SER A 271 -7.97 9.55 -2.02
N ALA A 272 -8.97 8.73 -1.70
CA ALA A 272 -10.25 9.22 -1.19
C ALA A 272 -10.13 9.90 0.19
N ALA A 273 -9.00 9.71 0.90
CA ALA A 273 -8.74 10.38 2.17
C ALA A 273 -8.67 11.90 2.02
N GLY A 274 -8.14 12.41 0.91
CA GLY A 274 -8.12 13.85 0.63
C GLY A 274 -9.54 14.43 0.60
N THR A 275 -10.44 13.85 -0.21
CA THR A 275 -11.84 14.27 -0.28
C THR A 275 -12.56 14.09 1.06
N ALA A 276 -12.25 13.02 1.80
CA ALA A 276 -12.84 12.78 3.10
C ALA A 276 -12.45 13.88 4.10
N LYS A 277 -11.20 14.35 4.10
CA LYS A 277 -10.74 15.45 4.97
C LYS A 277 -11.53 16.72 4.71
N ASP A 278 -11.77 17.06 3.44
CA ASP A 278 -12.64 18.19 3.04
C ASP A 278 -14.08 18.01 3.54
N THR A 279 -14.65 16.80 3.45
CA THR A 279 -15.98 16.48 3.99
C THR A 279 -16.03 16.66 5.51
N VAL A 280 -15.03 16.15 6.22
CA VAL A 280 -14.93 16.28 7.68
C VAL A 280 -14.82 17.74 8.08
N ASP A 281 -14.07 18.56 7.35
CA ASP A 281 -13.95 19.99 7.61
C ASP A 281 -15.30 20.70 7.52
N GLN A 282 -16.08 20.45 6.46
CA GLN A 282 -17.42 21.02 6.29
C GLN A 282 -18.40 20.59 7.39
N LEU A 283 -18.34 19.32 7.82
CA LEU A 283 -19.18 18.80 8.90
C LEU A 283 -18.78 19.38 10.26
N ARG A 284 -17.48 19.56 10.50
CA ARG A 284 -16.95 20.17 11.72
C ARG A 284 -17.37 21.62 11.86
N GLU A 285 -17.40 22.38 10.76
CA GLU A 285 -17.95 23.75 10.75
C GLU A 285 -19.44 23.80 11.14
N GLN A 286 -20.18 22.72 10.88
CA GLN A 286 -21.59 22.55 11.26
C GLN A 286 -21.76 21.99 12.69
N GLY A 287 -20.67 21.77 13.42
CA GLY A 287 -20.68 21.25 14.78
C GLY A 287 -20.79 19.72 14.88
N VAL A 288 -20.66 19.00 13.78
CA VAL A 288 -20.63 17.52 13.78
C VAL A 288 -19.24 17.04 14.14
N LYS A 289 -19.16 16.15 15.14
CA LYS A 289 -17.91 15.54 15.59
C LYS A 289 -17.47 14.38 14.69
N ALA A 290 -17.12 14.71 13.45
CA ALA A 290 -16.67 13.78 12.42
C ALA A 290 -15.13 13.65 12.41
N GLY A 291 -14.61 12.43 12.21
CA GLY A 291 -13.19 12.17 12.10
C GLY A 291 -12.86 11.11 11.04
N ILE A 292 -11.59 11.00 10.69
CA ILE A 292 -11.06 10.00 9.75
C ILE A 292 -9.90 9.24 10.37
N LEU A 293 -9.82 7.97 10.03
CA LEU A 293 -8.62 7.15 10.19
C LEU A 293 -8.22 6.63 8.80
N LYS A 294 -7.10 7.11 8.26
CA LYS A 294 -6.58 6.68 6.96
C LYS A 294 -5.50 5.62 7.14
N ILE A 295 -5.71 4.43 6.61
CA ILE A 295 -4.68 3.38 6.66
C ILE A 295 -3.53 3.71 5.71
N ARG A 296 -2.30 3.64 6.23
CA ARG A 296 -1.08 3.67 5.44
C ARG A 296 -0.49 2.26 5.30
N LEU A 297 -0.20 1.59 6.42
CA LEU A 297 0.28 0.20 6.45
C LEU A 297 -0.91 -0.75 6.56
N PHE A 298 -1.23 -1.47 5.49
CA PHE A 298 -2.32 -2.47 5.49
C PHE A 298 -1.83 -3.88 5.82
N ARG A 299 -0.58 -4.21 5.43
CA ARG A 299 0.09 -5.47 5.79
C ARG A 299 1.50 -5.19 6.31
N PRO A 300 1.89 -5.69 7.50
CA PRO A 300 1.02 -6.31 8.53
C PRO A 300 -0.11 -5.36 8.99
N PHE A 301 -1.30 -5.90 9.24
CA PHE A 301 -2.45 -5.09 9.63
C PHE A 301 -2.32 -4.63 11.10
N PRO A 302 -2.39 -3.32 11.40
CA PRO A 302 -2.17 -2.79 12.75
C PRO A 302 -3.46 -2.81 13.59
N ALA A 303 -4.01 -4.01 13.80
CA ALA A 303 -5.32 -4.21 14.43
C ALA A 303 -5.42 -3.60 15.84
N GLU A 304 -4.41 -3.81 16.68
CA GLU A 304 -4.45 -3.35 18.07
C GLU A 304 -4.45 -1.82 18.14
N GLU A 305 -3.59 -1.18 17.34
CA GLU A 305 -3.45 0.27 17.27
C GLU A 305 -4.70 0.94 16.68
N ILE A 306 -5.28 0.38 15.61
CA ILE A 306 -6.52 0.88 15.01
C ILE A 306 -7.67 0.81 16.02
N ALA A 307 -7.82 -0.33 16.71
CA ALA A 307 -8.89 -0.49 17.67
C ALA A 307 -8.74 0.46 18.87
N GLU A 308 -7.52 0.76 19.29
CA GLU A 308 -7.27 1.77 20.33
C GLU A 308 -7.65 3.18 19.86
N ALA A 309 -7.24 3.58 18.65
CA ALA A 309 -7.61 4.86 18.04
C ALA A 309 -9.13 5.04 17.82
N LEU A 310 -9.88 3.95 17.68
CA LEU A 310 -11.32 3.96 17.49
C LEU A 310 -12.12 3.70 18.78
N SER A 311 -11.46 3.56 19.93
CA SER A 311 -12.10 3.07 21.17
C SER A 311 -13.22 3.96 21.71
N HIS A 312 -13.20 5.27 21.41
CA HIS A 312 -14.22 6.24 21.81
C HIS A 312 -15.30 6.48 20.74
N VAL A 313 -15.10 6.00 19.51
CA VAL A 313 -16.02 6.22 18.39
C VAL A 313 -17.29 5.40 18.60
N LYS A 314 -18.45 6.00 18.35
CA LYS A 314 -19.76 5.35 18.52
C LYS A 314 -20.34 4.82 17.22
N TYR A 315 -20.11 5.54 16.12
CA TYR A 315 -20.63 5.23 14.80
C TYR A 315 -19.50 5.26 13.79
N LEU A 316 -19.32 4.15 13.07
CA LEU A 316 -18.17 3.92 12.22
C LEU A 316 -18.59 3.54 10.81
N ALA A 317 -18.12 4.31 9.83
CA ALA A 317 -18.14 3.92 8.43
C ALA A 317 -16.78 3.32 8.04
N ILE A 318 -16.79 2.16 7.38
CA ILE A 318 -15.58 1.56 6.81
C ILE A 318 -15.73 1.56 5.29
N MET A 319 -14.78 2.15 4.58
CA MET A 319 -14.84 2.36 3.14
C MET A 319 -13.90 1.37 2.43
N ASP A 320 -14.48 0.41 1.71
CA ASP A 320 -13.75 -0.54 0.88
C ASP A 320 -13.84 -0.11 -0.60
N ARG A 321 -12.70 0.28 -1.18
CA ARG A 321 -12.61 0.61 -2.61
C ARG A 321 -12.45 -0.66 -3.45
N THR A 322 -13.17 -1.71 -3.09
CA THR A 322 -13.12 -3.03 -3.73
C THR A 322 -14.34 -3.85 -3.32
N GLU A 323 -14.66 -4.87 -4.12
CA GLU A 323 -15.68 -5.87 -3.80
C GLU A 323 -15.00 -7.22 -3.53
N ASP A 324 -15.33 -7.88 -2.41
CA ASP A 324 -14.75 -9.18 -2.00
C ASP A 324 -15.73 -10.36 -2.22
N PHE A 325 -16.96 -10.10 -2.67
CA PHE A 325 -18.01 -11.07 -3.03
C PHE A 325 -18.34 -12.10 -1.94
N ASN A 326 -18.08 -11.77 -0.68
CA ASN A 326 -18.30 -12.64 0.47
C ASN A 326 -19.67 -12.43 1.16
N THR A 327 -20.50 -11.53 0.60
CA THR A 327 -21.83 -11.13 1.06
C THR A 327 -21.90 -10.54 2.48
N ASN A 328 -20.78 -10.12 3.06
CA ASN A 328 -20.71 -9.66 4.45
C ASN A 328 -20.01 -8.31 4.61
N CYS A 329 -18.87 -8.10 3.94
CA CYS A 329 -18.11 -6.85 3.95
C CYS A 329 -16.94 -6.89 2.96
N GLY A 330 -16.32 -5.75 2.68
CA GLY A 330 -15.02 -5.71 2.02
C GLY A 330 -13.85 -6.10 2.94
N PRO A 331 -12.63 -6.20 2.38
CA PRO A 331 -11.45 -6.69 3.10
C PRO A 331 -11.06 -5.81 4.29
N LEU A 332 -11.13 -4.48 4.16
CA LEU A 332 -10.86 -3.56 5.28
C LEU A 332 -11.95 -3.70 6.34
N GLY A 333 -13.21 -3.80 5.91
CA GLY A 333 -14.35 -4.11 6.77
C GLY A 333 -14.11 -5.33 7.65
N ALA A 334 -13.62 -6.42 7.07
CA ALA A 334 -13.34 -7.66 7.80
C ALA A 334 -12.24 -7.48 8.86
N GLU A 335 -11.13 -6.83 8.50
CA GLU A 335 -9.98 -6.65 9.40
C GLU A 335 -10.32 -5.72 10.58
N ILE A 336 -11.02 -4.62 10.33
CA ILE A 336 -11.43 -3.67 11.38
C ILE A 336 -12.47 -4.29 12.31
N LYS A 337 -13.49 -4.97 11.77
CA LYS A 337 -14.50 -5.67 12.60
C LYS A 337 -13.83 -6.70 13.51
N SER A 338 -12.85 -7.44 13.00
CA SER A 338 -12.04 -8.38 13.80
C SER A 338 -11.24 -7.66 14.90
N ALA A 339 -10.57 -6.56 14.56
CA ALA A 339 -9.79 -5.75 15.52
C ALA A 339 -10.66 -5.21 16.67
N LEU A 340 -11.82 -4.64 16.34
CA LEU A 340 -12.78 -4.11 17.31
C LEU A 340 -13.31 -5.23 18.22
N TYR A 341 -13.67 -6.38 17.65
CA TYR A 341 -14.15 -7.53 18.41
C TYR A 341 -13.10 -8.01 19.44
N ASN A 342 -11.84 -8.09 19.04
CA ASN A 342 -10.74 -8.52 19.92
C ASN A 342 -10.50 -7.54 21.10
N LYS A 343 -10.84 -6.26 20.94
CA LYS A 343 -10.79 -5.25 22.02
C LYS A 343 -12.12 -5.08 22.74
N ASN A 344 -13.12 -5.90 22.44
CA ASN A 344 -14.48 -5.82 22.99
C ASN A 344 -15.14 -4.45 22.76
N LEU A 345 -14.86 -3.84 21.59
CA LEU A 345 -15.45 -2.59 21.13
C LEU A 345 -16.62 -2.90 20.18
N HIS A 346 -17.75 -2.25 20.40
CA HIS A 346 -18.99 -2.51 19.65
C HIS A 346 -19.65 -1.21 19.15
N PRO A 347 -18.94 -0.37 18.36
CA PRO A 347 -19.59 0.75 17.69
C PRO A 347 -20.63 0.24 16.68
N ALA A 348 -21.57 1.10 16.30
CA ALA A 348 -22.43 0.84 15.15
C ALA A 348 -21.59 0.96 13.86
N VAL A 349 -21.31 -0.17 13.21
CA VAL A 349 -20.44 -0.24 12.03
C VAL A 349 -21.26 -0.45 10.75
N ILE A 350 -21.08 0.45 9.79
CA ILE A 350 -21.54 0.28 8.41
C ILE A 350 -20.31 0.18 7.49
N ASN A 351 -20.29 -0.82 6.62
CA ASN A 351 -19.25 -0.96 5.60
C ASN A 351 -19.80 -0.58 4.23
N TYR A 352 -19.07 0.24 3.49
CA TYR A 352 -19.43 0.74 2.18
C TYR A 352 -18.46 0.22 1.12
N CYS A 353 -18.99 -0.44 0.10
CA CYS A 353 -18.30 -0.64 -1.17
C CYS A 353 -18.45 0.64 -2.01
N TYR A 354 -17.35 1.22 -2.47
CA TYR A 354 -17.38 2.54 -3.12
C TYR A 354 -16.32 2.67 -4.23
N GLY A 355 -16.50 3.69 -5.09
CA GLY A 355 -15.46 4.17 -6.00
C GLY A 355 -14.92 3.15 -7.01
N LEU A 356 -15.61 2.01 -7.21
CA LEU A 356 -15.15 0.92 -8.06
C LEU A 356 -14.89 1.38 -9.49
N GLY A 357 -13.80 0.91 -10.09
CA GLY A 357 -13.42 1.25 -11.45
C GLY A 357 -13.31 2.76 -11.70
N GLY A 358 -12.82 3.52 -10.73
CA GLY A 358 -12.61 4.97 -10.80
C GLY A 358 -13.88 5.79 -10.75
N ARG A 359 -14.98 5.23 -10.24
CA ARG A 359 -16.20 6.02 -10.04
C ARG A 359 -15.91 7.15 -9.05
N ASP A 360 -16.32 8.35 -9.44
CA ASP A 360 -16.06 9.55 -8.65
C ASP A 360 -16.71 9.47 -7.26
N VAL A 361 -16.00 10.02 -6.27
CA VAL A 361 -16.37 10.02 -4.86
C VAL A 361 -16.27 11.45 -4.39
N THR A 362 -17.42 12.13 -4.37
CA THR A 362 -17.47 13.57 -4.08
C THR A 362 -17.64 13.83 -2.58
N VAL A 363 -17.40 15.07 -2.18
CA VAL A 363 -17.73 15.54 -0.83
C VAL A 363 -19.19 15.28 -0.48
N GLU A 364 -20.11 15.43 -1.43
CA GLU A 364 -21.54 15.14 -1.23
C GLU A 364 -21.79 13.65 -0.96
N SER A 365 -21.15 12.75 -1.72
CA SER A 365 -21.23 11.30 -1.50
C SER A 365 -20.69 10.89 -0.12
N LEU A 366 -19.59 11.50 0.33
CA LEU A 366 -19.05 11.21 1.66
C LEU A 366 -19.87 11.87 2.78
N THR A 367 -20.48 13.03 2.52
CA THR A 367 -21.42 13.67 3.44
C THR A 367 -22.64 12.77 3.69
N SER A 368 -23.16 12.09 2.65
CA SER A 368 -24.27 11.15 2.83
C SER A 368 -23.90 9.97 3.74
N VAL A 369 -22.63 9.52 3.73
CA VAL A 369 -22.16 8.48 4.66
C VAL A 369 -22.25 8.94 6.12
N PHE A 370 -21.79 10.16 6.43
CA PHE A 370 -21.94 10.70 7.79
C PHE A 370 -23.40 10.94 8.17
N ASN A 371 -24.25 11.36 7.22
CA ASN A 371 -25.69 11.50 7.44
C ASN A 371 -26.35 10.17 7.80
N ASP A 372 -25.95 9.07 7.14
CA ASP A 372 -26.42 7.73 7.49
C ASP A 372 -26.05 7.38 8.94
N LEU A 373 -24.82 7.66 9.37
CA LEU A 373 -24.39 7.40 10.75
C LEU A 373 -25.20 8.24 11.76
N MET A 374 -25.43 9.53 11.48
CA MET A 374 -26.28 10.39 12.32
C MET A 374 -27.73 9.93 12.35
N GLN A 375 -28.22 9.31 11.27
CA GLN A 375 -29.56 8.73 11.25
C GLN A 375 -29.63 7.48 12.13
N ILE A 376 -28.59 6.63 12.11
CA ILE A 376 -28.47 5.47 13.00
C ILE A 376 -28.43 5.90 14.47
N GLU A 377 -27.76 7.01 14.81
CA GLU A 377 -27.83 7.57 16.16
C GLU A 377 -29.27 7.89 16.57
N LYS A 378 -30.04 8.53 15.69
CA LYS A 378 -31.43 8.93 15.98
C LYS A 378 -32.39 7.76 16.08
N THR A 379 -32.21 6.72 15.26
CA THR A 379 -33.15 5.59 15.17
C THR A 379 -32.77 4.42 16.06
N GLY A 380 -31.48 4.24 16.35
CA GLY A 380 -30.94 3.03 16.97
C GLY A 380 -30.95 1.80 16.05
N ASP A 381 -31.21 1.97 14.75
CA ASP A 381 -31.30 0.89 13.77
C ASP A 381 -30.24 1.06 12.67
N THR A 382 -29.38 0.06 12.52
CA THR A 382 -28.33 0.03 11.49
C THR A 382 -28.84 -0.40 10.13
N GLY A 383 -30.00 -1.05 10.03
CA GLY A 383 -30.49 -1.66 8.81
C GLY A 383 -29.45 -2.59 8.17
N GLU A 384 -29.30 -2.52 6.84
CA GLU A 384 -28.23 -3.19 6.10
C GLU A 384 -26.86 -2.60 6.47
N THR A 385 -25.91 -3.46 6.85
CA THR A 385 -24.57 -3.04 7.32
C THR A 385 -23.48 -3.16 6.26
N TYR A 386 -23.81 -3.70 5.08
CA TYR A 386 -22.94 -3.70 3.90
C TYR A 386 -23.67 -3.02 2.75
N ARG A 387 -23.23 -1.83 2.37
CA ARG A 387 -23.93 -0.95 1.43
C ARG A 387 -23.03 -0.62 0.25
N TYR A 388 -23.64 -0.26 -0.87
CA TYR A 388 -22.90 0.34 -1.98
C TYR A 388 -23.14 1.84 -2.02
N LEU A 389 -22.06 2.61 -2.08
CA LEU A 389 -22.16 4.06 -2.20
C LEU A 389 -22.46 4.47 -3.65
N SER A 390 -23.55 5.21 -3.83
CA SER A 390 -23.93 5.85 -5.09
C SER A 390 -24.23 4.90 -6.26
N VAL A 391 -24.61 3.63 -6.04
CA VAL A 391 -25.08 2.76 -7.14
C VAL A 391 -26.35 3.36 -7.79
N ARG A 392 -26.45 3.22 -9.12
CA ARG A 392 -27.62 3.68 -9.88
C ARG A 392 -28.57 2.49 -10.01
N GLU A 393 -29.82 2.66 -9.57
CA GLU A 393 -30.88 1.64 -9.68
C GLU A 393 -31.78 1.87 -10.91
#